data_AF-A0A2T2PD06-F1
#
_entry.id   AF-A0A2T2PD06-F1
#
_cell.length_a   1.000
_cell.length_b   1.000
_cell.length_c   1.000
_cell.angle_alpha   90.00
_cell.angle_beta   90.00
_cell.angle_gamma   90.00
#
_symmetry.space_group_name_H-M   'P 1'
#
loop_
_entity.id
_entity.type
_entity.pdbx_description
1 polymer ?
#
loop_
_entity_poly.entity_id
_entity_poly.type
_entity_poly.pdbx_seq_one_letter_code
_entity_poly.pdbx_strand_id
1 'polypeptide(L)'
;MSPQNIELAQFLAHYSDSEVMNHFIGHQIQGAPPALNESVIEWWQTPPHPTTEIGISEIQPQSVLPSALAENILTEIRVAHARIMPVAHLMNNFQGAGNPEEFHFGKTKFITQEEAAEVLFNSFRRPRIQDDGSVQPIIFLGHACTNEIEHIGRNFGLDLFQIGSIVRVLDTQTMAKEAGLNGLKGPNISLGDLLGHFHITPLNLHSAGNDAGYTMISAVLTALRSDNYGSFAKKRPSTPAIVNNRHIMDVISRVMAINQTAEQPPWGRELFCTKCDRINHLRADCFTRVFCEYCGNHEDSSIRKRAKTHMTSKCFYILLLYGNNQ
;
A
#
# COMPACT_ATOMS: atom_id res chain seq x y z
N MET A 1 -8.95 -16.65 15.61
CA MET A 1 -9.37 -17.10 14.27
C MET A 1 -10.54 -18.06 14.40
N SER A 2 -11.47 -18.11 13.44
CA SER A 2 -12.48 -19.17 13.37
C SER A 2 -11.82 -20.51 13.00
N PRO A 3 -12.45 -21.67 13.31
CA PRO A 3 -11.93 -22.98 12.90
C PRO A 3 -11.61 -23.08 11.40
N GLN A 4 -12.48 -22.50 10.56
CA GLN A 4 -12.31 -22.49 9.11
C GLN A 4 -11.09 -21.66 8.66
N ASN A 5 -10.83 -20.51 9.29
CA ASN A 5 -9.65 -19.70 8.97
C ASN A 5 -8.36 -20.41 9.44
N ILE A 6 -8.41 -21.20 10.53
CA ILE A 6 -7.28 -22.03 10.98
C ILE A 6 -6.98 -23.13 9.96
N GLU A 7 -8.01 -23.86 9.52
CA GLU A 7 -7.88 -24.89 8.49
C GLU A 7 -7.30 -24.30 7.20
N LEU A 8 -7.81 -23.14 6.77
CA LEU A 8 -7.31 -22.46 5.59
C LEU A 8 -5.85 -22.04 5.74
N ALA A 9 -5.46 -21.48 6.89
CA ALA A 9 -4.07 -21.11 7.15
C ALA A 9 -3.13 -22.33 7.13
N GLN A 10 -3.56 -23.46 7.70
CA GLN A 10 -2.82 -24.73 7.65
C GLN A 10 -2.69 -25.25 6.22
N PHE A 11 -3.77 -25.21 5.44
CA PHE A 11 -3.76 -25.60 4.03
C PHE A 11 -2.76 -24.76 3.22
N LEU A 12 -2.79 -23.43 3.38
CA LEU A 12 -1.94 -22.49 2.64
C LEU A 12 -0.46 -22.55 3.06
N ALA A 13 -0.13 -23.07 4.24
CA ALA A 13 1.24 -23.16 4.74
C ALA A 13 2.17 -24.02 3.86
N HIS A 14 1.60 -24.89 3.02
CA HIS A 14 2.33 -25.81 2.15
C HIS A 14 2.58 -25.27 0.73
N TYR A 15 2.08 -24.06 0.42
CA TYR A 15 2.21 -23.45 -0.90
C TYR A 15 3.17 -22.25 -0.87
N SER A 16 3.88 -22.05 -1.97
CA SER A 16 4.72 -20.86 -2.19
C SER A 16 3.87 -19.59 -2.31
N ASP A 17 4.51 -18.43 -2.14
CA ASP A 17 3.76 -17.17 -2.20
C ASP A 17 3.17 -16.93 -3.60
N SER A 18 3.92 -17.31 -4.63
CA SER A 18 3.45 -17.25 -6.02
C SER A 18 2.29 -18.21 -6.30
N GLU A 19 2.30 -19.44 -5.75
CA GLU A 19 1.18 -20.38 -5.90
C GLU A 19 -0.10 -19.87 -5.24
N VAL A 20 0.01 -19.29 -4.04
CA VAL A 20 -1.14 -18.68 -3.36
C VAL A 20 -1.67 -17.50 -4.17
N MET A 21 -0.80 -16.60 -4.66
CA MET A 21 -1.23 -15.49 -5.52
C MET A 21 -1.90 -16.00 -6.81
N ASN A 22 -1.35 -17.05 -7.42
CA ASN A 22 -1.87 -17.66 -8.66
C ASN A 22 -3.30 -18.21 -8.51
N HIS A 23 -3.67 -18.69 -7.32
CA HIS A 23 -5.05 -19.11 -7.02
C HIS A 23 -6.08 -18.00 -7.31
N PHE A 24 -5.75 -16.76 -6.98
CA PHE A 24 -6.67 -15.62 -7.06
C PHE A 24 -6.81 -15.02 -8.46
N ILE A 25 -5.99 -15.47 -9.40
CA ILE A 25 -5.85 -14.91 -10.75
C ILE A 25 -6.04 -15.99 -11.83
N GLY A 26 -6.84 -17.01 -11.52
CA GLY A 26 -7.32 -18.01 -12.48
C GLY A 26 -6.64 -19.38 -12.41
N HIS A 27 -5.61 -19.58 -11.59
CA HIS A 27 -4.90 -20.87 -11.44
C HIS A 27 -5.20 -21.49 -10.07
N GLN A 28 -6.44 -21.96 -9.90
CA GLN A 28 -6.90 -22.50 -8.62
C GLN A 28 -6.06 -23.70 -8.16
N ILE A 29 -5.52 -23.59 -6.95
CA ILE A 29 -4.95 -24.71 -6.20
C ILE A 29 -5.98 -25.85 -6.08
N GLN A 30 -5.60 -27.04 -6.52
CA GLN A 30 -6.46 -28.22 -6.44
C GLN A 30 -6.78 -28.59 -4.99
N GLY A 31 -8.05 -28.81 -4.68
CA GLY A 31 -8.49 -29.16 -3.33
C GLY A 31 -8.50 -27.99 -2.34
N ALA A 32 -8.32 -26.76 -2.82
CA ALA A 32 -8.45 -25.57 -1.98
C ALA A 32 -9.83 -25.51 -1.30
N PRO A 33 -9.89 -25.22 0.02
CA PRO A 33 -11.16 -24.98 0.70
C PRO A 33 -11.94 -23.86 0.01
N PRO A 34 -13.28 -23.95 -0.10
CA PRO A 34 -14.10 -22.92 -0.75
C PRO A 34 -13.90 -21.52 -0.19
N ALA A 35 -13.61 -21.42 1.11
CA ALA A 35 -13.30 -20.16 1.81
C ALA A 35 -12.11 -19.40 1.21
N LEU A 36 -11.19 -20.08 0.51
CA LEU A 36 -10.07 -19.41 -0.17
C LEU A 36 -10.59 -18.44 -1.25
N ASN A 37 -11.62 -18.83 -2.01
CA ASN A 37 -12.22 -17.99 -3.05
C ASN A 37 -12.99 -16.77 -2.50
N GLU A 38 -13.19 -16.70 -1.19
CA GLU A 38 -13.78 -15.55 -0.50
C GLU A 38 -12.71 -14.61 0.07
N SER A 39 -11.43 -14.98 -0.01
CA SER A 39 -10.35 -14.21 0.64
C SER A 39 -10.04 -12.95 -0.15
N VAL A 40 -9.75 -11.84 0.52
CA VAL A 40 -9.21 -10.63 -0.13
C VAL A 40 -7.70 -10.61 0.03
N ILE A 41 -6.98 -10.25 -1.04
CA ILE A 41 -5.56 -9.91 -0.91
C ILE A 41 -5.47 -8.43 -0.58
N GLU A 42 -4.80 -8.10 0.52
CA GLU A 42 -4.70 -6.74 1.04
C GLU A 42 -3.25 -6.40 1.37
N TRP A 43 -2.84 -5.17 1.07
CA TRP A 43 -1.52 -4.63 1.38
C TRP A 43 -1.61 -3.27 2.09
N TRP A 44 -0.61 -3.00 2.92
CA TRP A 44 -0.47 -1.82 3.74
C TRP A 44 0.97 -1.27 3.80
N GLN A 45 1.17 0.06 3.73
CA GLN A 45 2.48 0.68 3.94
C GLN A 45 2.45 1.99 4.75
N THR A 46 3.54 2.25 5.50
CA THR A 46 3.81 3.49 6.25
C THR A 46 5.23 4.04 6.02
N PRO A 47 5.36 5.21 5.37
CA PRO A 47 6.60 5.99 5.33
C PRO A 47 6.52 7.32 6.13
N PRO A 48 7.66 7.89 6.56
CA PRO A 48 8.60 7.45 7.61
C PRO A 48 8.15 7.86 9.03
N HIS A 49 9.03 7.78 10.04
CA HIS A 49 8.72 8.13 11.44
C HIS A 49 8.59 9.66 11.69
N PRO A 50 7.56 10.10 12.43
CA PRO A 50 6.35 9.35 12.83
C PRO A 50 5.46 9.06 11.61
N THR A 51 4.78 7.91 11.59
CA THR A 51 3.93 7.46 10.46
C THR A 51 3.03 8.59 9.95
N THR A 52 3.28 9.04 8.72
CA THR A 52 2.59 10.21 8.16
C THR A 52 1.43 9.87 7.24
N GLU A 53 1.50 8.69 6.63
CA GLU A 53 0.65 8.25 5.53
C GLU A 53 0.27 6.78 5.69
N ILE A 54 -0.82 6.44 5.01
CA ILE A 54 -1.51 5.17 5.04
C ILE A 54 -1.86 4.84 3.59
N GLY A 55 -1.35 3.73 3.08
CA GLY A 55 -1.73 3.19 1.78
C GLY A 55 -2.38 1.83 1.97
N ILE A 56 -3.56 1.63 1.38
CA ILE A 56 -4.23 0.32 1.34
C ILE A 56 -4.42 -0.04 -0.13
N SER A 57 -4.06 -1.26 -0.51
CA SER A 57 -4.45 -1.82 -1.80
C SER A 57 -5.11 -3.17 -1.59
N GLU A 58 -6.20 -3.40 -2.31
CA GLU A 58 -6.93 -4.65 -2.26
C GLU A 58 -7.28 -5.16 -3.66
N ILE A 59 -7.42 -6.48 -3.77
CA ILE A 59 -7.99 -7.14 -4.95
C ILE A 59 -8.87 -8.30 -4.49
N GLN A 60 -10.06 -8.38 -5.06
CA GLN A 60 -10.95 -9.52 -4.85
C GLN A 60 -10.60 -10.67 -5.80
N PRO A 61 -10.82 -11.93 -5.38
CA PRO A 61 -10.58 -13.11 -6.21
C PRO A 61 -11.34 -13.03 -7.52
N GLN A 62 -10.66 -13.33 -8.62
CA GLN A 62 -11.30 -13.41 -9.92
C GLN A 62 -11.14 -14.80 -10.50
N SER A 63 -12.25 -15.51 -10.70
CA SER A 63 -12.28 -16.79 -11.42
C SER A 63 -12.22 -16.60 -12.95
N VAL A 64 -11.46 -15.62 -13.43
CA VAL A 64 -11.23 -15.37 -14.85
C VAL A 64 -9.77 -15.59 -15.21
N LEU A 65 -9.54 -16.15 -16.39
CA LEU A 65 -8.18 -16.31 -16.90
C LEU A 65 -7.56 -14.93 -17.19
N PRO A 66 -6.25 -14.76 -16.99
CA PRO A 66 -5.57 -13.52 -17.32
C PRO A 66 -5.68 -13.19 -18.82
N SER A 67 -6.04 -11.94 -19.10
CA SER A 67 -5.90 -11.34 -20.43
C SER A 67 -4.45 -10.90 -20.67
N ALA A 68 -4.16 -10.36 -21.86
CA ALA A 68 -2.84 -9.81 -22.16
C ALA A 68 -2.41 -8.80 -21.09
N LEU A 69 -1.18 -8.95 -20.58
CA LEU A 69 -0.62 -8.13 -19.49
C LEU A 69 -1.46 -8.14 -18.21
N ALA A 70 -2.34 -9.14 -18.04
CA ALA A 70 -3.28 -9.26 -16.93
C ALA A 70 -4.22 -8.04 -16.77
N GLU A 71 -4.52 -7.31 -17.85
CA GLU A 71 -5.29 -6.05 -17.78
C GLU A 71 -6.62 -6.23 -17.05
N ASN A 72 -7.39 -7.28 -17.37
CA ASN A 72 -8.66 -7.61 -16.70
C ASN A 72 -8.55 -7.78 -15.18
N ILE A 73 -7.44 -8.33 -14.68
CA ILE A 73 -7.21 -8.55 -13.24
C ILE A 73 -6.69 -7.26 -12.61
N LEU A 74 -5.72 -6.60 -13.24
CA LEU A 74 -5.12 -5.38 -12.71
C LEU A 74 -6.14 -4.24 -12.56
N THR A 75 -7.13 -4.16 -13.45
CA THR A 75 -8.19 -3.14 -13.37
C THR A 75 -9.13 -3.30 -12.18
N GLU A 76 -9.00 -4.39 -11.42
CA GLU A 76 -9.85 -4.73 -10.28
C GLU A 76 -9.20 -4.41 -8.96
N ILE A 77 -7.92 -4.04 -9.00
CA ILE A 77 -7.21 -3.47 -7.86
C ILE A 77 -7.92 -2.19 -7.44
N ARG A 78 -8.16 -2.06 -6.13
CA ARG A 78 -8.65 -0.85 -5.48
C ARG A 78 -7.60 -0.32 -4.53
N VAL A 79 -7.31 0.98 -4.61
CA VAL A 79 -6.26 1.63 -3.83
C VAL A 79 -6.83 2.83 -3.08
N ALA A 80 -6.54 2.90 -1.79
CA ALA A 80 -6.89 4.02 -0.94
C ALA A 80 -5.63 4.65 -0.34
N HIS A 81 -5.69 5.96 -0.09
CA HIS A 81 -4.60 6.72 0.49
C HIS A 81 -5.12 7.68 1.56
N ALA A 82 -4.47 7.68 2.72
CA ALA A 82 -4.77 8.61 3.80
C ALA A 82 -3.50 9.27 4.35
N ARG A 83 -3.63 10.50 4.83
CA ARG A 83 -2.60 11.21 5.60
C ARG A 83 -3.10 11.53 6.99
N ILE A 84 -2.26 11.29 7.99
CA ILE A 84 -2.61 11.43 9.40
C ILE A 84 -2.49 12.91 9.81
N MET A 85 -3.62 13.57 10.07
CA MET A 85 -3.76 15.03 10.20
C MET A 85 -2.72 15.70 11.14
N PRO A 86 -2.45 15.19 12.36
CA PRO A 86 -1.41 15.75 13.23
C PRO A 86 -0.04 15.89 12.57
N VAL A 87 0.37 14.88 11.79
CA VAL A 87 1.72 14.74 11.23
C VAL A 87 1.79 14.88 9.71
N ALA A 88 0.66 15.08 9.02
CA ALA A 88 0.57 15.23 7.56
C ALA A 88 1.31 16.45 6.98
N HIS A 89 1.88 17.30 7.82
CA HIS A 89 2.74 18.42 7.38
C HIS A 89 4.20 18.01 7.19
N LEU A 90 4.58 16.82 7.69
CA LEU A 90 5.92 16.27 7.54
C LEU A 90 6.09 15.76 6.10
N MET A 91 7.26 16.06 5.54
CA MET A 91 7.64 15.68 4.18
C MET A 91 9.09 15.22 4.19
N ASN A 92 9.37 14.22 3.37
CA ASN A 92 10.72 13.76 3.11
C ASN A 92 11.44 14.72 2.16
N ASN A 93 12.65 15.16 2.52
CA ASN A 93 13.43 16.14 1.74
C ASN A 93 14.71 15.54 1.14
N PHE A 94 14.76 14.23 0.88
CA PHE A 94 15.92 13.58 0.25
C PHE A 94 15.69 13.34 -1.25
N GLN A 95 16.76 13.13 -2.01
CA GLN A 95 16.64 12.86 -3.45
C GLN A 95 15.85 11.57 -3.68
N GLY A 96 14.77 11.66 -4.45
CA GLY A 96 13.86 10.54 -4.70
C GLY A 96 12.75 10.42 -3.65
N ALA A 97 12.71 11.24 -2.61
CA ALA A 97 11.52 11.36 -1.77
C ALA A 97 10.34 11.81 -2.64
N GLY A 98 9.40 10.91 -2.91
CA GLY A 98 8.19 11.20 -3.67
C GLY A 98 7.35 12.29 -2.99
N ASN A 99 6.35 12.79 -3.71
CA ASN A 99 5.46 13.81 -3.19
C ASN A 99 4.24 13.17 -2.48
N PRO A 100 4.06 13.33 -1.15
CA PRO A 100 2.91 12.79 -0.42
C PRO A 100 1.58 13.47 -0.78
N GLU A 101 1.63 14.59 -1.52
CA GLU A 101 0.46 15.25 -2.08
C GLU A 101 0.04 14.68 -3.44
N GLU A 102 0.87 13.82 -4.06
CA GLU A 102 0.62 13.25 -5.39
C GLU A 102 0.27 11.76 -5.33
N PHE A 103 -1.00 11.49 -5.04
CA PHE A 103 -1.60 10.16 -5.12
C PHE A 103 -2.25 9.94 -6.50
N HIS A 104 -1.81 8.92 -7.23
CA HIS A 104 -2.19 8.71 -8.65
C HIS A 104 -3.37 7.76 -8.84
N PHE A 105 -3.74 7.00 -7.81
CA PHE A 105 -4.89 6.09 -7.87
C PHE A 105 -6.18 6.73 -7.33
N GLY A 106 -6.20 8.01 -6.96
CA GLY A 106 -7.45 8.62 -6.49
C GLY A 106 -7.22 9.89 -5.71
N LYS A 107 -8.07 10.12 -4.70
CA LYS A 107 -7.93 11.28 -3.82
C LYS A 107 -7.38 10.86 -2.46
N THR A 108 -6.40 11.63 -2.00
CA THR A 108 -5.90 11.51 -0.64
C THR A 108 -6.98 11.94 0.35
N LYS A 109 -7.25 11.08 1.34
CA LYS A 109 -8.09 11.41 2.50
C LYS A 109 -7.21 11.88 3.66
N PHE A 110 -7.79 12.64 4.57
CA PHE A 110 -7.15 13.10 5.79
C PHE A 110 -7.92 12.57 6.99
N ILE A 111 -7.19 11.91 7.88
CA ILE A 111 -7.75 11.18 9.02
C ILE A 111 -7.05 11.54 10.32
N THR A 112 -7.75 11.40 11.44
CA THR A 112 -7.14 11.45 12.77
C THR A 112 -6.36 10.17 13.08
N GLN A 113 -5.63 10.15 14.19
CA GLN A 113 -4.92 8.95 14.64
C GLN A 113 -5.90 7.82 15.01
N GLU A 114 -7.05 8.17 15.58
CA GLU A 114 -8.11 7.24 15.96
C GLU A 114 -8.80 6.67 14.71
N GLU A 115 -9.14 7.54 13.75
CA GLU A 115 -9.68 7.13 12.45
C GLU A 115 -8.68 6.21 11.71
N ALA A 116 -7.36 6.43 11.84
CA ALA A 116 -6.36 5.54 11.25
C ALA A 116 -6.38 4.13 11.83
N ALA A 117 -6.49 3.98 13.14
CA ALA A 117 -6.64 2.67 13.78
C ALA A 117 -7.97 2.00 13.38
N GLU A 118 -9.06 2.77 13.31
CA GLU A 118 -10.36 2.24 12.86
C GLU A 118 -10.33 1.77 11.41
N VAL A 119 -9.74 2.56 10.50
CA VAL A 119 -9.58 2.20 9.09
C VAL A 119 -8.81 0.89 8.96
N LEU A 120 -7.65 0.79 9.63
CA LEU A 120 -6.85 -0.44 9.65
C LEU A 120 -7.64 -1.64 10.17
N PHE A 121 -8.30 -1.47 11.32
CA PHE A 121 -9.08 -2.54 11.92
C PHE A 121 -10.20 -3.01 11.00
N ASN A 122 -10.94 -2.09 10.38
CA ASN A 122 -12.05 -2.41 9.50
C ASN A 122 -11.58 -3.04 8.17
N SER A 123 -10.45 -2.61 7.64
CA SER A 123 -9.87 -3.22 6.44
C SER A 123 -9.47 -4.67 6.71
N PHE A 124 -8.86 -4.95 7.88
CA PHE A 124 -8.49 -6.31 8.27
C PHE A 124 -9.62 -7.12 8.93
N ARG A 125 -10.78 -6.54 9.24
CA ARG A 125 -11.88 -7.26 9.92
C ARG A 125 -13.21 -7.05 9.20
N ARG A 126 -13.33 -7.67 8.04
CA ARG A 126 -14.57 -7.62 7.24
C ARG A 126 -15.50 -8.79 7.62
N PRO A 127 -16.81 -8.56 7.72
CA PRO A 127 -17.76 -9.66 7.83
C PRO A 127 -17.74 -10.52 6.55
N ARG A 128 -17.92 -11.84 6.67
CA ARG A 128 -18.18 -12.67 5.48
C ARG A 128 -19.54 -12.32 4.87
N ILE A 129 -19.66 -12.54 3.57
CA ILE A 129 -20.92 -12.35 2.81
C ILE A 129 -22.07 -13.17 3.42
N GLN A 130 -21.75 -14.33 3.98
CA GLN A 130 -22.73 -15.26 4.56
C GLN A 130 -23.29 -14.77 5.92
N ASP A 131 -22.73 -13.68 6.49
CA ASP A 131 -23.16 -12.99 7.72
C ASP A 131 -23.45 -13.91 8.93
N ASP A 132 -22.66 -14.99 9.06
CA ASP A 132 -22.74 -15.96 10.16
C ASP A 132 -21.96 -15.51 11.41
N GLY A 133 -21.61 -14.22 11.49
CA GLY A 133 -20.74 -13.65 12.52
C GLY A 133 -19.26 -13.98 12.35
N SER A 134 -18.86 -14.67 11.27
CA SER A 134 -17.47 -14.97 10.99
C SER A 134 -16.81 -13.92 10.08
N VAL A 135 -15.49 -13.78 10.23
CA VAL A 135 -14.70 -12.78 9.50
C VAL A 135 -14.16 -13.34 8.18
N GLN A 136 -14.15 -12.50 7.16
CA GLN A 136 -13.57 -12.80 5.84
C GLN A 136 -12.09 -13.17 6.00
N PRO A 137 -11.61 -14.24 5.34
CA PRO A 137 -10.19 -14.54 5.32
C PRO A 137 -9.44 -13.46 4.54
N ILE A 138 -8.24 -13.10 5.01
CA ILE A 138 -7.40 -12.11 4.36
C ILE A 138 -6.02 -12.70 4.09
N ILE A 139 -5.53 -12.46 2.88
CA ILE A 139 -4.14 -12.71 2.49
C ILE A 139 -3.41 -11.38 2.56
N PHE A 140 -2.56 -11.21 3.57
CA PHE A 140 -1.75 -10.00 3.68
C PHE A 140 -0.61 -10.10 2.67
N LEU A 141 -0.50 -9.17 1.73
CA LEU A 141 0.58 -9.09 0.76
C LEU A 141 1.46 -7.92 1.11
N GLY A 142 2.79 -8.06 0.99
CA GLY A 142 3.69 -6.92 1.14
C GLY A 142 5.02 -6.98 0.42
N HIS A 143 5.91 -6.04 0.75
CA HIS A 143 7.23 -5.90 0.16
C HIS A 143 8.29 -5.74 1.27
N ALA A 144 8.81 -6.88 1.76
CA ALA A 144 9.56 -7.03 3.02
C ALA A 144 8.68 -7.06 4.30
N CYS A 145 7.73 -8.00 4.32
CA CYS A 145 6.63 -8.12 5.29
C CYS A 145 7.04 -8.25 6.76
N THR A 146 8.28 -8.67 7.05
CA THR A 146 8.70 -9.05 8.41
C THR A 146 8.62 -7.89 9.40
N ASN A 147 8.83 -6.65 8.94
CA ASN A 147 8.83 -5.48 9.82
C ASN A 147 7.45 -4.80 9.91
N GLU A 148 6.60 -4.94 8.90
CA GLU A 148 5.38 -4.13 8.75
C GLU A 148 4.28 -4.48 9.76
N ILE A 149 4.09 -5.77 10.06
CA ILE A 149 3.08 -6.20 11.03
C ILE A 149 3.44 -5.72 12.44
N GLU A 150 4.73 -5.81 12.81
CA GLU A 150 5.22 -5.28 14.08
C GLU A 150 5.11 -3.75 14.17
N HIS A 151 5.26 -3.04 13.04
CA HIS A 151 5.08 -1.60 12.98
C HIS A 151 3.62 -1.17 13.19
N ILE A 152 2.66 -1.92 12.65
CA ILE A 152 1.22 -1.67 12.87
C ILE A 152 0.86 -1.80 14.35
N GLY A 153 1.34 -2.87 15.00
CA GLY A 153 1.15 -3.09 16.44
C GLY A 153 1.67 -1.94 17.29
N ARG A 154 2.88 -1.46 17.00
CA ARG A 154 3.51 -0.35 17.75
C ARG A 154 2.82 1.00 17.54
N ASN A 155 2.49 1.36 16.31
CA ASN A 155 2.00 2.70 15.98
C ASN A 155 0.49 2.89 16.20
N PHE A 156 -0.29 1.81 16.11
CA PHE A 156 -1.75 1.88 16.15
C PHE A 156 -2.36 1.01 17.25
N GLY A 157 -1.55 0.27 18.02
CA GLY A 157 -2.04 -0.64 19.05
C GLY A 157 -2.85 -1.82 18.50
N LEU A 158 -2.63 -2.16 17.22
CA LEU A 158 -3.37 -3.21 16.51
C LEU A 158 -2.50 -4.45 16.32
N ASP A 159 -2.83 -5.52 17.04
CA ASP A 159 -2.27 -6.84 16.76
C ASP A 159 -3.09 -7.51 15.64
N LEU A 160 -2.56 -7.44 14.41
CA LEU A 160 -3.22 -8.01 13.24
C LEU A 160 -3.45 -9.53 13.34
N PHE A 161 -2.59 -10.27 14.05
CA PHE A 161 -2.77 -11.71 14.24
C PHE A 161 -3.90 -12.01 15.22
N GLN A 162 -4.15 -11.13 16.19
CA GLN A 162 -5.30 -11.25 17.10
C GLN A 162 -6.65 -10.97 16.42
N ILE A 163 -6.68 -10.20 15.33
CA ILE A 163 -7.93 -9.95 14.55
C ILE A 163 -8.52 -11.27 14.04
N GLY A 164 -7.66 -12.22 13.65
CA GLY A 164 -8.05 -13.58 13.31
C GLY A 164 -8.67 -13.76 11.92
N SER A 165 -8.48 -12.80 11.04
CA SER A 165 -8.85 -12.82 9.61
C SER A 165 -7.66 -13.20 8.72
N ILE A 166 -6.44 -12.82 9.07
CA ILE A 166 -5.24 -13.09 8.27
C ILE A 166 -4.92 -14.59 8.30
N VAL A 167 -5.01 -15.24 7.14
CA VAL A 167 -4.73 -16.67 6.97
C VAL A 167 -3.40 -16.94 6.29
N ARG A 168 -2.82 -15.95 5.62
CA ARG A 168 -1.49 -16.03 5.00
C ARG A 168 -0.86 -14.65 4.85
N VAL A 169 0.47 -14.61 4.91
CA VAL A 169 1.30 -13.45 4.55
C VAL A 169 2.10 -13.82 3.30
N LEU A 170 2.08 -12.98 2.27
CA LEU A 170 2.86 -13.08 1.04
C LEU A 170 3.87 -11.94 0.99
N ASP A 171 5.08 -12.21 0.51
CA ASP A 171 6.12 -11.21 0.33
C ASP A 171 6.58 -11.15 -1.14
N THR A 172 6.41 -10.00 -1.77
CA THR A 172 6.81 -9.78 -3.16
C THR A 172 8.32 -9.94 -3.39
N GLN A 173 9.18 -9.80 -2.38
CA GLN A 173 10.60 -10.15 -2.49
C GLN A 173 10.80 -11.68 -2.57
N THR A 174 9.98 -12.44 -1.85
CA THR A 174 9.96 -13.91 -1.94
C THR A 174 9.44 -14.35 -3.31
N MET A 175 8.31 -13.79 -3.74
CA MET A 175 7.75 -14.06 -5.08
C MET A 175 8.73 -13.72 -6.20
N ALA A 176 9.45 -12.59 -6.08
CA ALA A 176 10.49 -12.23 -7.04
C ALA A 176 11.60 -13.29 -7.10
N LYS A 177 12.07 -13.79 -5.95
CA LYS A 177 13.07 -14.87 -5.88
C LYS A 177 12.56 -16.17 -6.50
N GLU A 178 11.32 -16.57 -6.18
CA GLU A 178 10.65 -17.73 -6.78
C GLU A 178 10.55 -17.62 -8.30
N ALA A 179 10.27 -16.41 -8.80
CA ALA A 179 10.23 -16.11 -10.21
C ALA A 179 11.62 -15.96 -10.86
N GLY A 180 12.72 -15.94 -10.10
CA GLY A 180 14.07 -15.70 -10.61
C GLY A 180 14.32 -14.24 -11.05
N LEU A 181 13.68 -13.28 -10.40
CA LEU A 181 13.89 -11.84 -10.55
C LEU A 181 14.89 -11.37 -9.48
N ASN A 182 15.92 -10.64 -9.88
CA ASN A 182 16.97 -10.17 -8.99
C ASN A 182 17.05 -8.65 -9.00
N GLY A 183 17.25 -8.05 -7.83
CA GLY A 183 17.47 -6.61 -7.73
C GLY A 183 18.82 -6.18 -8.30
N LEU A 184 18.94 -4.90 -8.67
CA LEU A 184 20.18 -4.34 -9.21
C LEU A 184 21.30 -4.26 -8.16
N LYS A 185 20.94 -4.21 -6.88
CA LYS A 185 21.85 -3.91 -5.76
C LYS A 185 21.99 -5.06 -4.76
N GLY A 186 21.42 -6.23 -5.03
CA GLY A 186 21.52 -7.39 -4.14
C GLY A 186 20.32 -8.34 -4.20
N PRO A 187 20.25 -9.30 -3.25
CA PRO A 187 19.24 -10.36 -3.26
C PRO A 187 17.84 -9.88 -2.86
N ASN A 188 17.73 -8.72 -2.21
CA ASN A 188 16.45 -8.10 -1.86
C ASN A 188 16.16 -7.01 -2.89
N ILE A 189 15.21 -7.32 -3.78
CA ILE A 189 14.80 -6.44 -4.86
C ILE A 189 14.00 -5.26 -4.29
N SER A 190 14.27 -4.05 -4.77
CA SER A 190 13.44 -2.90 -4.45
C SER A 190 12.16 -2.92 -5.28
N LEU A 191 11.07 -2.31 -4.80
CA LEU A 191 9.83 -2.21 -5.56
C LEU A 191 10.05 -1.55 -6.94
N GLY A 192 10.87 -0.50 -7.00
CA GLY A 192 11.24 0.15 -8.26
C GLY A 192 11.96 -0.78 -9.25
N ASP A 193 12.92 -1.57 -8.76
CA ASP A 193 13.62 -2.57 -9.60
C ASP A 193 12.65 -3.67 -10.07
N LEU A 194 11.76 -4.14 -9.19
CA LEU A 194 10.76 -5.17 -9.50
C LEU A 194 9.81 -4.69 -10.60
N LEU A 195 9.29 -3.47 -10.50
CA LEU A 195 8.47 -2.83 -11.55
C LEU A 195 9.26 -2.66 -12.86
N GLY A 196 10.56 -2.37 -12.77
CA GLY A 196 11.46 -2.26 -13.90
C GLY A 196 11.55 -3.53 -14.74
N HIS A 197 11.46 -4.72 -14.12
CA HIS A 197 11.41 -6.00 -14.86
C HIS A 197 10.18 -6.14 -15.75
N PHE A 198 9.11 -5.39 -15.46
CA PHE A 198 7.87 -5.34 -16.23
C PHE A 198 7.77 -4.08 -17.10
N HIS A 199 8.84 -3.30 -17.25
CA HIS A 199 8.87 -2.03 -17.97
C HIS A 199 7.89 -0.97 -17.43
N ILE A 200 7.61 -1.01 -16.12
CA ILE A 200 6.78 -0.01 -15.45
C ILE A 200 7.70 1.04 -14.83
N THR A 201 7.48 2.31 -15.21
CA THR A 201 8.11 3.46 -14.56
C THR A 201 7.12 4.09 -13.60
N PRO A 202 7.28 3.90 -12.27
CA PRO A 202 6.29 4.37 -11.32
C PRO A 202 6.31 5.90 -11.18
N LEU A 203 5.12 6.47 -11.09
CA LEU A 203 4.90 7.87 -10.72
C LEU A 203 4.80 7.98 -9.19
N ASN A 204 5.61 8.85 -8.57
CA ASN A 204 5.63 9.12 -7.12
C ASN A 204 5.54 7.87 -6.24
N LEU A 205 6.47 6.92 -6.46
CA LEU A 205 6.48 5.64 -5.74
C LEU A 205 6.44 5.77 -4.21
N HIS A 206 6.92 6.89 -3.66
CA HIS A 206 7.07 7.06 -2.20
C HIS A 206 5.92 7.76 -1.49
N SER A 207 4.73 7.91 -2.10
CA SER A 207 3.50 8.07 -1.31
C SER A 207 3.02 6.68 -0.91
N ALA A 208 2.50 6.51 0.32
CA ALA A 208 2.05 5.19 0.79
C ALA A 208 0.99 4.56 -0.13
N GLY A 209 0.07 5.37 -0.69
CA GLY A 209 -0.97 4.89 -1.59
C GLY A 209 -0.44 4.38 -2.93
N ASN A 210 0.48 5.12 -3.57
CA ASN A 210 1.08 4.68 -4.82
C ASN A 210 1.92 3.42 -4.62
N ASP A 211 2.76 3.38 -3.58
CA ASP A 211 3.52 2.17 -3.22
C ASP A 211 2.57 0.99 -3.05
N ALA A 212 1.43 1.21 -2.38
CA ALA A 212 0.46 0.16 -2.18
C ALA A 212 -0.11 -0.41 -3.48
N GLY A 213 -0.57 0.47 -4.38
CA GLY A 213 -1.06 0.06 -5.70
C GLY A 213 0.02 -0.65 -6.52
N TYR A 214 1.24 -0.11 -6.56
CA TYR A 214 2.33 -0.71 -7.33
C TYR A 214 2.80 -2.06 -6.76
N THR A 215 2.81 -2.23 -5.45
CA THR A 215 3.12 -3.51 -4.80
C THR A 215 2.13 -4.58 -5.25
N MET A 216 0.82 -4.29 -5.19
CA MET A 216 -0.22 -5.22 -5.67
C MET A 216 -0.06 -5.55 -7.16
N ILE A 217 0.15 -4.54 -8.00
CA ILE A 217 0.41 -4.71 -9.44
C ILE A 217 1.62 -5.62 -9.68
N SER A 218 2.71 -5.39 -8.96
CA SER A 218 3.94 -6.17 -9.09
C SER A 218 3.74 -7.63 -8.67
N ALA A 219 2.92 -7.89 -7.64
CA ALA A 219 2.60 -9.24 -7.19
C ALA A 219 1.82 -10.01 -8.27
N VAL A 220 0.77 -9.40 -8.85
CA VAL A 220 -0.03 -10.01 -9.93
C VAL A 220 0.87 -10.35 -11.13
N LEU A 221 1.69 -9.39 -11.57
CA LEU A 221 2.57 -9.59 -12.73
C LEU A 221 3.67 -10.62 -12.48
N THR A 222 4.19 -10.69 -11.24
CA THR A 222 5.20 -11.67 -10.84
C THR A 222 4.61 -13.08 -10.82
N ALA A 223 3.44 -13.25 -10.22
CA ALA A 223 2.75 -14.54 -10.17
C ALA A 223 2.45 -15.10 -11.58
N LEU A 224 2.02 -14.23 -12.50
CA LEU A 224 1.70 -14.58 -13.88
C LEU A 224 2.92 -14.63 -14.82
N ARG A 225 4.14 -14.42 -14.31
CA ARG A 225 5.32 -14.32 -15.17
C ARG A 225 5.55 -15.61 -15.97
N SER A 226 5.39 -16.77 -15.35
CA SER A 226 5.52 -18.06 -16.04
C SER A 226 4.45 -18.25 -17.11
N ASP A 227 3.22 -17.82 -16.83
CA ASP A 227 2.05 -18.16 -17.64
C ASP A 227 1.91 -17.23 -18.84
N ASN A 228 2.15 -15.94 -18.64
CA ASN A 228 2.09 -14.93 -19.70
C ASN A 228 3.26 -15.02 -20.68
N TYR A 229 4.40 -15.58 -20.26
CA TYR A 229 5.63 -15.50 -21.03
C TYR A 229 6.30 -16.87 -21.28
N GLY A 230 5.83 -17.96 -20.68
CA GLY A 230 6.30 -19.33 -20.94
C GLY A 230 7.83 -19.45 -20.97
N SER A 231 8.39 -19.91 -22.09
CA SER A 231 9.85 -20.02 -22.25
C SER A 231 10.61 -18.69 -22.36
N PHE A 232 9.93 -17.57 -22.66
CA PHE A 232 10.53 -16.22 -22.64
C PHE A 232 10.91 -15.81 -21.20
N ALA A 233 10.10 -16.14 -20.20
CA ALA A 233 10.40 -15.85 -18.79
C ALA A 233 11.71 -16.51 -18.32
N LYS A 234 12.03 -17.70 -18.85
CA LYS A 234 13.24 -18.45 -18.52
C LYS A 234 14.50 -17.94 -19.22
N LYS A 235 14.37 -17.20 -20.33
CA LYS A 235 15.49 -16.76 -21.19
C LYS A 235 15.86 -15.30 -21.03
N ARG A 236 14.99 -14.46 -20.47
CA ARG A 236 15.24 -13.02 -20.30
C ARG A 236 14.83 -12.54 -18.90
N PRO A 237 15.63 -11.65 -18.29
CA PRO A 237 15.32 -11.10 -16.98
C PRO A 237 14.09 -10.17 -16.99
N SER A 238 13.74 -9.54 -18.12
CA SER A 238 12.55 -8.67 -18.25
C SER A 238 11.49 -9.24 -19.19
N THR A 239 10.23 -8.89 -18.95
CA THR A 239 9.10 -9.25 -19.82
C THR A 239 9.00 -8.29 -21.00
N PRO A 240 8.32 -8.61 -22.12
CA PRO A 240 7.99 -7.63 -23.15
C PRO A 240 7.14 -6.48 -22.59
N ALA A 241 7.48 -5.24 -22.94
CA ALA A 241 6.66 -4.06 -22.63
C ALA A 241 5.34 -4.01 -23.43
N ILE A 242 5.30 -4.70 -24.58
CA ILE A 242 4.15 -4.76 -25.48
C ILE A 242 3.75 -6.23 -25.69
N VAL A 243 2.47 -6.54 -25.46
CA VAL A 243 1.86 -7.85 -25.75
C VAL A 243 0.54 -7.59 -26.46
N ASN A 244 0.26 -8.27 -27.58
CA ASN A 244 -0.96 -8.10 -28.36
C ASN A 244 -1.30 -6.63 -28.69
N ASN A 245 -0.30 -5.86 -29.13
CA ASN A 245 -0.39 -4.41 -29.42
C ASN A 245 -0.82 -3.52 -28.23
N ARG A 246 -0.77 -4.05 -27.00
CA ARG A 246 -1.03 -3.30 -25.77
C ARG A 246 0.29 -3.02 -25.06
N HIS A 247 0.55 -1.77 -24.70
CA HIS A 247 1.71 -1.39 -23.90
C HIS A 247 1.38 -1.44 -22.41
N ILE A 248 2.29 -1.95 -21.58
CA ILE A 248 2.06 -2.08 -20.12
C ILE A 248 1.71 -0.76 -19.45
N MET A 249 2.39 0.33 -19.81
CA MET A 249 2.06 1.65 -19.25
C MET A 249 0.63 2.10 -19.58
N ASP A 250 0.04 1.69 -20.70
CA ASP A 250 -1.36 2.01 -20.99
C ASP A 250 -2.33 1.25 -20.07
N VAL A 251 -1.96 0.02 -19.69
CA VAL A 251 -2.69 -0.77 -18.70
C VAL A 251 -2.61 -0.09 -17.34
N ILE A 252 -1.41 0.30 -16.91
CA ILE A 252 -1.19 1.02 -15.63
C ILE A 252 -1.99 2.33 -15.60
N SER A 253 -1.94 3.13 -16.67
CA SER A 253 -2.74 4.35 -16.77
C SER A 253 -4.24 4.07 -16.68
N ARG A 254 -4.72 2.96 -17.25
CA ARG A 254 -6.13 2.55 -17.13
C ARG A 254 -6.49 2.15 -15.70
N VAL A 255 -5.63 1.40 -15.01
CA VAL A 255 -5.84 1.03 -13.60
C VAL A 255 -5.97 2.28 -12.72
N MET A 256 -5.08 3.26 -12.91
CA MET A 256 -5.16 4.55 -12.22
C MET A 256 -6.46 5.30 -12.54
N ALA A 257 -6.82 5.41 -13.82
CA ALA A 257 -8.04 6.10 -14.24
C ALA A 257 -9.31 5.47 -13.64
N ILE A 258 -9.39 4.14 -13.59
CA ILE A 258 -10.51 3.42 -12.96
C ILE A 258 -10.59 3.79 -11.48
N ASN A 259 -9.48 3.70 -10.75
CA ASN A 259 -9.46 4.02 -9.32
C ASN A 259 -9.80 5.49 -9.03
N GLN A 260 -9.37 6.43 -9.89
CA GLN A 260 -9.74 7.85 -9.77
C GLN A 260 -11.24 8.10 -9.90
N THR A 261 -11.95 7.26 -10.65
CA THR A 261 -13.41 7.35 -10.85
C THR A 261 -14.22 6.43 -9.95
N ALA A 262 -13.57 5.50 -9.24
CA ALA A 262 -14.22 4.56 -8.36
C ALA A 262 -14.81 5.28 -7.13
N GLU A 263 -15.77 4.61 -6.50
CA GLU A 263 -16.32 5.06 -5.22
C GLU A 263 -15.18 5.23 -4.21
N GLN A 264 -15.09 6.43 -3.65
CA GLN A 264 -14.03 6.77 -2.71
C GLN A 264 -14.33 6.17 -1.35
N PRO A 265 -13.30 5.83 -0.54
CA PRO A 265 -13.52 5.31 0.79
C PRO A 265 -14.40 6.25 1.63
N PRO A 266 -15.32 5.69 2.47
CA PRO A 266 -16.31 6.47 3.21
C PRO A 266 -15.73 7.19 4.43
N TRP A 267 -14.48 6.94 4.76
CA TRP A 267 -13.78 7.49 5.92
C TRP A 267 -12.94 8.72 5.57
N GLY A 268 -12.60 9.49 6.60
CA GLY A 268 -11.75 10.67 6.49
C GLY A 268 -12.34 11.82 5.69
N ARG A 269 -11.50 12.82 5.43
CA ARG A 269 -11.88 14.09 4.81
C ARG A 269 -11.07 14.32 3.54
N GLU A 270 -11.67 14.91 2.51
CA GLU A 270 -10.92 15.28 1.28
C GLU A 270 -10.14 16.58 1.45
N LEU A 271 -10.58 17.46 2.35
CA LEU A 271 -10.00 18.78 2.56
C LEU A 271 -9.40 18.87 3.95
N PHE A 272 -8.09 19.09 4.00
CA PHE A 272 -7.37 19.47 5.20
C PHE A 272 -6.12 20.25 4.83
N CYS A 273 -5.96 21.40 5.46
CA CYS A 273 -4.80 22.23 5.26
C CYS A 273 -3.70 21.87 6.25
N THR A 274 -2.66 21.19 5.77
CA THR A 274 -1.48 20.82 6.58
C THR A 274 -0.68 22.02 7.09
N LYS A 275 -1.01 23.25 6.66
CA LYS A 275 -0.40 24.50 7.14
C LYS A 275 -1.16 25.12 8.32
N CYS A 276 -2.49 25.16 8.28
CA CYS A 276 -3.30 25.90 9.25
C CYS A 276 -4.43 25.09 9.91
N ASP A 277 -4.47 23.78 9.72
CA ASP A 277 -5.41 22.82 10.33
C ASP A 277 -6.90 23.01 10.01
N ARG A 278 -7.23 23.84 9.03
CA ARG A 278 -8.61 24.01 8.58
C ARG A 278 -9.01 22.89 7.62
N ILE A 279 -10.26 22.44 7.72
CA ILE A 279 -10.83 21.31 6.97
C ILE A 279 -11.62 21.72 5.71
N ASN A 280 -11.36 22.91 5.17
CA ASN A 280 -12.15 23.47 4.07
C ASN A 280 -11.31 23.89 2.86
N HIS A 281 -10.00 23.64 2.88
CA HIS A 281 -9.08 23.89 1.76
C HIS A 281 -7.82 23.03 1.92
N LEU A 282 -7.06 22.87 0.84
CA LEU A 282 -5.74 22.22 0.86
C LEU A 282 -4.62 23.22 1.12
N ARG A 283 -3.41 22.73 1.40
CA ARG A 283 -2.23 23.58 1.65
C ARG A 283 -1.97 24.58 0.51
N ALA A 284 -2.13 24.14 -0.73
CA ALA A 284 -1.92 24.95 -1.94
C ALA A 284 -2.78 26.21 -1.96
N ASP A 285 -3.99 26.15 -1.38
CA ASP A 285 -4.96 27.25 -1.36
C ASP A 285 -4.90 28.07 -0.04
N CYS A 286 -3.87 27.86 0.78
CA CYS A 286 -3.81 28.43 2.13
C CYS A 286 -3.07 29.77 2.23
N PHE A 287 -3.84 30.84 2.39
CA PHE A 287 -3.32 32.20 2.61
C PHE A 287 -3.08 32.56 4.08
N THR A 288 -3.42 31.68 5.02
CA THR A 288 -3.24 31.93 6.46
C THR A 288 -1.77 32.18 6.78
N ARG A 289 -1.50 33.26 7.54
CA ARG A 289 -0.18 33.49 8.13
C ARG A 289 -0.06 32.62 9.38
N VAL A 290 1.05 31.92 9.50
CA VAL A 290 1.35 31.05 10.64
C VAL A 290 2.66 31.49 11.28
N PHE A 291 2.81 31.20 12.56
CA PHE A 291 4.03 31.47 13.30
C PHE A 291 4.30 30.34 14.30
N CYS A 292 5.54 29.90 14.39
CA CYS A 292 6.04 28.93 15.35
C CYS A 292 6.86 29.65 16.41
N GLU A 293 6.36 29.67 17.63
CA GLU A 293 6.98 30.34 18.78
C GLU A 293 8.34 29.73 19.14
N TYR A 294 8.44 28.39 19.09
CA TYR A 294 9.71 27.69 19.34
C TYR A 294 10.77 28.10 18.33
N CYS A 295 10.45 28.03 17.03
CA CYS A 295 11.40 28.44 16.00
C CYS A 295 11.72 29.94 16.12
N GLY A 296 10.73 30.79 16.40
CA GLY A 296 10.90 32.23 16.53
C GLY A 296 11.88 32.63 17.64
N ASN A 297 11.91 31.86 18.72
CA ASN A 297 12.77 32.08 19.88
C ASN A 297 14.06 31.24 19.88
N HIS A 298 14.31 30.45 18.83
CA HIS A 298 15.45 29.54 18.78
C HIS A 298 16.79 30.29 18.66
N GLU A 299 17.86 29.78 19.27
CA GLU A 299 19.19 30.42 19.26
C GLU A 299 19.85 30.43 17.88
N ASP A 300 19.65 29.36 17.10
CA ASP A 300 20.09 29.30 15.69
C ASP A 300 19.20 30.16 14.77
N SER A 301 19.83 31.13 14.11
CA SER A 301 19.21 32.01 13.11
C SER A 301 18.61 31.27 11.91
N SER A 302 19.15 30.11 11.54
CA SER A 302 18.66 29.28 10.44
C SER A 302 17.27 28.70 10.76
N ILE A 303 17.04 28.36 12.03
CA ILE A 303 15.76 27.86 12.55
C ILE A 303 14.77 29.01 12.72
N ARG A 304 15.20 30.18 13.22
CA ARG A 304 14.35 31.37 13.31
C ARG A 304 13.73 31.78 11.99
N LYS A 305 14.48 31.67 10.88
CA LYS A 305 13.96 31.96 9.53
C LYS A 305 12.76 31.09 9.13
N ARG A 306 12.61 29.90 9.72
CA ARG A 306 11.52 28.96 9.45
C ARG A 306 10.27 29.22 10.29
N ALA A 307 10.31 30.15 11.25
CA ALA A 307 9.18 30.39 12.16
C ALA A 307 7.87 30.76 11.44
N LYS A 308 7.91 31.31 10.23
CA LYS A 308 6.73 31.72 9.47
C LYS A 308 6.15 30.64 8.53
N THR A 309 6.72 29.43 8.53
CA THR A 309 6.32 28.37 7.57
C THR A 309 5.30 27.38 8.14
N HIS A 310 5.12 27.34 9.46
CA HIS A 310 4.30 26.38 10.18
C HIS A 310 3.79 26.94 11.52
N MET A 311 2.79 26.29 12.12
CA MET A 311 2.30 26.56 13.48
C MET A 311 3.21 25.92 14.53
N THR A 312 3.26 26.45 15.75
CA THR A 312 4.03 25.84 16.86
C THR A 312 3.71 24.36 17.07
N SER A 313 2.43 23.97 17.00
CA SER A 313 1.98 22.57 17.12
C SER A 313 2.51 21.63 16.03
N LYS A 314 3.05 22.18 14.93
CA LYS A 314 3.62 21.46 13.79
C LYS A 314 5.13 21.65 13.68
N CYS A 315 5.77 22.06 14.76
CA CYS A 315 7.21 22.26 14.76
C CYS A 315 7.93 20.91 14.83
N PHE A 316 8.65 20.58 13.76
CA PHE A 316 9.46 19.36 13.69
C PHE A 316 10.41 19.20 14.90
N TYR A 317 11.04 20.30 15.34
CA TYR A 317 11.94 20.28 16.51
C TYR A 317 11.20 19.99 17.83
N ILE A 318 9.95 20.44 17.98
CA ILE A 318 9.12 20.06 19.13
C ILE A 318 8.79 18.57 19.05
N LEU A 319 8.38 18.09 17.87
CA LEU A 319 8.07 16.67 17.67
C LEU A 319 9.26 15.76 17.99
N LEU A 320 10.50 16.14 17.66
CA LEU A 320 11.68 15.37 18.04
C LEU A 320 11.96 15.37 19.54
N LEU A 321 11.68 16.47 20.24
CA LEU A 321 11.93 16.60 21.67
C LEU A 321 10.93 15.82 22.53
N TYR A 322 9.67 15.76 22.09
CA TYR A 322 8.59 15.09 22.83
C TYR A 322 8.19 13.73 22.26
N GLY A 323 8.61 13.41 21.03
CA GLY A 323 8.26 12.16 20.33
C GLY A 323 9.11 10.93 20.68
N ASN A 324 10.12 11.06 21.54
CA ASN A 324 10.90 9.92 22.05
C ASN A 324 10.25 9.24 23.27
N ASN A 325 9.04 9.64 23.67
CA ASN A 325 8.30 9.11 24.82
C ASN A 325 7.00 8.38 24.44
N GLN A 326 6.83 7.96 23.18
CA GLN A 326 5.73 7.09 22.73
C GLN A 326 6.27 5.87 22.02
#